data_AF-A0A9D1P733-F1
#
_entry.id   AF-A0A9D1P733-F1
#
_cell.length_a   1.000
_cell.length_b   1.000
_cell.length_c   1.000
_cell.angle_alpha   90.00
_cell.angle_beta   90.00
_cell.angle_gamma   90.00
#
_symmetry.space_group_name_H-M   'P 1'
#
loop_
_entity.id
_entity.type
_entity.pdbx_description
1 polymer ?
#
loop_
_entity_poly.entity_id
_entity_poly.type
_entity_poly.pdbx_seq_one_letter_code
_entity_poly.pdbx_strand_id
1 'polypeptide(L)'
;MGGKLCRNLYEQGAIHPEFAIRERADYEADFINGKAGSYWDVSTVISGNQSRMTDENAVLHASNLFANEDGEYFTSAGRGNNGVLLFSKKAIPDEETLDKVINIFDRLADEEMCNLLALGVEGINYEVIDGVAHMIPENDTYWQEMIYNPYSIPLAVRWPNLRTMPVEYDYGAQRNLEIIEENEPYAVADPTLGLISELYNEIGGDLDTLLSDAATLYIMGEIDMEEYENRMQQWRDQGGDDIAAEYAELYEAAQQA
;
A
#
# COMPACT_ATOMS: atom_id res chain seq x y z
N MET A 1 -1.22 -10.51 -19.70
CA MET A 1 -2.55 -11.07 -19.37
C MET A 1 -3.46 -10.02 -18.74
N GLY A 2 -3.00 -9.21 -17.76
CA GLY A 2 -3.80 -8.15 -17.12
C GLY A 2 -4.38 -7.07 -18.05
N GLY A 3 -3.60 -6.57 -19.03
CA GLY A 3 -4.08 -5.51 -19.93
C GLY A 3 -5.34 -5.87 -20.75
N LYS A 4 -5.49 -7.13 -21.16
CA LYS A 4 -6.68 -7.61 -21.90
C LYS A 4 -7.94 -7.62 -21.03
N LEU A 5 -7.80 -8.03 -19.77
CA LEU A 5 -8.90 -8.02 -18.81
C LEU A 5 -9.34 -6.58 -18.53
N CYS A 6 -8.40 -5.67 -18.25
CA CYS A 6 -8.72 -4.26 -17.99
C CYS A 6 -9.40 -3.60 -19.20
N ARG A 7 -8.92 -3.85 -20.43
CA ARG A 7 -9.60 -3.39 -21.64
C ARG A 7 -11.02 -3.93 -21.75
N ASN A 8 -11.21 -5.23 -21.53
CA ASN A 8 -12.54 -5.85 -21.59
C ASN A 8 -13.51 -5.30 -20.53
N LEU A 9 -13.03 -4.98 -19.33
CA LEU A 9 -13.82 -4.32 -18.29
C LEU A 9 -14.17 -2.88 -18.66
N TYR A 10 -13.22 -2.15 -19.28
CA TYR A 10 -13.46 -0.79 -19.79
C TYR A 10 -14.49 -0.78 -20.93
N GLU A 11 -14.38 -1.68 -21.90
CA GLU A 11 -15.33 -1.84 -23.01
C GLU A 11 -16.76 -2.18 -22.51
N GLN A 12 -16.88 -2.89 -21.39
CA GLN A 12 -18.15 -3.20 -20.73
C GLN A 12 -18.71 -2.04 -19.88
N GLY A 13 -17.95 -0.95 -19.72
CA GLY A 13 -18.32 0.17 -18.84
C GLY A 13 -18.18 -0.13 -17.35
N ALA A 14 -17.45 -1.19 -16.97
CA ALA A 14 -17.21 -1.55 -15.57
C ALA A 14 -16.07 -0.73 -14.94
N ILE A 15 -15.21 -0.13 -15.75
CA ILE A 15 -14.20 0.85 -15.32
C ILE A 15 -14.74 2.25 -15.62
N HIS A 16 -14.52 3.19 -14.69
CA HIS A 16 -14.93 4.57 -14.89
C HIS A 16 -14.28 5.16 -16.17
N PRO A 17 -15.03 5.87 -17.05
CA PRO A 17 -14.51 6.33 -18.34
C PRO A 17 -13.30 7.28 -18.21
N GLU A 18 -13.24 8.02 -17.10
CA GLU A 18 -12.16 8.96 -16.81
C GLU A 18 -11.08 8.39 -15.87
N PHE A 19 -10.96 7.06 -15.73
CA PHE A 19 -10.04 6.44 -14.75
C PHE A 19 -8.60 6.96 -14.81
N ALA A 20 -8.13 7.37 -16.00
CA ALA A 20 -6.77 7.84 -16.24
C ALA A 20 -6.48 9.25 -15.68
N ILE A 21 -7.50 10.06 -15.41
CA ILE A 21 -7.33 11.47 -14.99
C ILE A 21 -7.92 11.76 -13.61
N ARG A 22 -8.43 10.73 -12.93
CA ARG A 22 -9.06 10.85 -11.61
C ARG A 22 -8.05 10.72 -10.50
N GLU A 23 -8.24 11.50 -9.46
CA GLU A 23 -7.42 11.44 -8.26
C GLU A 23 -8.04 10.53 -7.19
N ARG A 24 -7.25 10.22 -6.17
CA ARG A 24 -7.68 9.38 -5.04
C ARG A 24 -8.95 9.86 -4.36
N ALA A 25 -9.02 11.16 -4.12
CA ALA A 25 -10.20 11.77 -3.51
C ALA A 25 -11.47 11.53 -4.34
N ASP A 26 -11.36 11.51 -5.67
CA ASP A 26 -12.51 11.31 -6.54
C ASP A 26 -13.07 9.90 -6.41
N TYR A 27 -12.24 8.86 -6.58
CA TYR A 27 -12.74 7.48 -6.58
C TYR A 27 -13.10 6.99 -5.17
N GLU A 28 -12.44 7.50 -4.12
CA GLU A 28 -12.89 7.27 -2.74
C GLU A 28 -14.27 7.90 -2.51
N ALA A 29 -14.49 9.14 -2.97
CA ALA A 29 -15.78 9.79 -2.82
C ALA A 29 -16.88 9.03 -3.58
N ASP A 30 -16.63 8.54 -4.79
CA ASP A 30 -17.61 7.74 -5.51
C ASP A 30 -17.92 6.42 -4.80
N PHE A 31 -16.91 5.74 -4.26
CA PHE A 31 -17.12 4.52 -3.49
C PHE A 31 -17.96 4.78 -2.24
N ILE A 32 -17.59 5.78 -1.44
CA ILE A 32 -18.28 6.16 -0.19
C ILE A 32 -19.73 6.56 -0.44
N ASN A 33 -19.99 7.28 -1.53
CA ASN A 33 -21.33 7.73 -1.93
C ASN A 33 -22.13 6.65 -2.68
N GLY A 34 -21.66 5.40 -2.72
CA GLY A 34 -22.36 4.27 -3.37
C GLY A 34 -22.44 4.36 -4.89
N LYS A 35 -21.60 5.17 -5.53
CA LYS A 35 -21.51 5.30 -6.99
C LYS A 35 -20.54 4.32 -7.63
N ALA A 36 -19.56 3.83 -6.87
CA ALA A 36 -18.65 2.77 -7.29
C ALA A 36 -18.87 1.50 -6.45
N GLY A 37 -18.93 0.34 -7.10
CA GLY A 37 -19.09 -0.95 -6.42
C GLY A 37 -17.80 -1.53 -5.84
N SER A 38 -16.65 -1.12 -6.37
CA SER A 38 -15.32 -1.54 -5.93
C SER A 38 -14.26 -0.54 -6.39
N TYR A 39 -13.15 -0.46 -5.67
CA TYR A 39 -11.93 0.19 -6.12
C TYR A 39 -10.72 -0.54 -5.54
N TRP A 40 -9.54 -0.36 -6.12
CA TRP A 40 -8.30 -0.95 -5.61
C TRP A 40 -7.66 -0.06 -4.55
N ASP A 41 -7.39 -0.63 -3.38
CA ASP A 41 -6.67 0.02 -2.28
C ASP A 41 -6.06 -1.03 -1.34
N VAL A 42 -5.36 -0.56 -0.33
CA VAL A 42 -4.85 -1.41 0.76
C VAL A 42 -5.98 -1.87 1.68
N SER A 43 -5.93 -3.11 2.16
CA SER A 43 -6.97 -3.70 3.03
C SER A 43 -7.15 -3.00 4.39
N THR A 44 -6.18 -2.18 4.81
CA THR A 44 -6.27 -1.42 6.07
C THR A 44 -7.36 -0.34 6.06
N VAL A 45 -7.90 0.03 4.89
CA VAL A 45 -8.93 1.08 4.78
C VAL A 45 -10.37 0.56 4.99
N ILE A 46 -10.59 -0.75 5.13
CA ILE A 46 -11.94 -1.33 5.20
C ILE A 46 -12.74 -0.69 6.34
N SER A 47 -12.21 -0.67 7.56
CA SER A 47 -12.90 -0.10 8.74
C SER A 47 -13.14 1.40 8.57
N GLY A 48 -12.13 2.15 8.12
CA GLY A 48 -12.23 3.58 7.90
C GLY A 48 -13.22 3.96 6.79
N ASN A 49 -13.34 3.16 5.74
CA ASN A 49 -14.33 3.38 4.70
C ASN A 49 -15.72 2.95 5.17
N GLN A 50 -15.84 1.84 5.91
CA GLN A 50 -17.11 1.33 6.43
C GLN A 50 -17.82 2.37 7.31
N SER A 51 -17.08 3.13 8.12
CA SER A 51 -17.62 4.21 8.95
C SER A 51 -18.00 5.47 8.15
N ARG A 52 -17.44 5.65 6.94
CA ARG A 52 -17.69 6.80 6.06
C ARG A 52 -18.84 6.58 5.08
N MET A 53 -19.24 5.32 4.83
CA MET A 53 -20.28 4.98 3.85
C MET A 53 -21.57 5.79 4.07
N THR A 54 -22.13 6.35 2.99
CA THR A 54 -23.39 7.10 3.09
C THR A 54 -24.63 6.21 3.20
N ASP A 55 -24.53 4.96 2.74
CA ASP A 55 -25.57 3.94 2.93
C ASP A 55 -25.30 3.18 4.23
N GLU A 56 -26.18 3.36 5.21
CA GLU A 56 -26.11 2.70 6.52
C GLU A 56 -26.20 1.16 6.43
N ASN A 57 -26.66 0.61 5.30
CA ASN A 57 -26.74 -0.84 5.07
C ASN A 57 -25.55 -1.39 4.28
N ALA A 58 -24.60 -0.55 3.88
CA ALA A 58 -23.43 -0.99 3.14
C ALA A 58 -22.57 -1.92 4.01
N VAL A 59 -22.09 -3.01 3.42
CA VAL A 59 -21.13 -3.94 4.04
C VAL A 59 -19.93 -4.04 3.13
N LEU A 60 -18.78 -3.57 3.61
CA LEU A 60 -17.54 -3.61 2.86
C LEU A 60 -16.81 -4.94 3.05
N HIS A 61 -16.13 -5.37 2.00
CA HIS A 61 -15.25 -6.53 2.01
C HIS A 61 -14.04 -6.26 1.11
N ALA A 62 -12.92 -6.92 1.40
CA ALA A 62 -11.75 -6.91 0.53
C ALA A 62 -11.28 -8.34 0.24
N SER A 63 -10.89 -8.55 -1.01
CA SER A 63 -10.23 -9.76 -1.49
C SER A 63 -9.27 -9.37 -2.60
N ASN A 64 -8.09 -10.00 -2.61
CA ASN A 64 -6.99 -9.64 -3.50
C ASN A 64 -6.34 -10.86 -4.18
N LEU A 65 -6.78 -12.08 -3.85
CA LEU A 65 -6.28 -13.30 -4.48
C LEU A 65 -7.25 -13.79 -5.54
N PHE A 66 -6.81 -13.66 -6.79
CA PHE A 66 -7.52 -14.15 -7.96
C PHE A 66 -6.60 -15.14 -8.68
N ALA A 67 -7.14 -16.32 -8.99
CA ALA A 67 -6.40 -17.30 -9.77
C ALA A 67 -6.18 -16.78 -11.19
N ASN A 68 -5.02 -17.08 -11.77
CA ASN A 68 -4.77 -16.89 -13.20
C ASN A 68 -5.56 -17.94 -14.03
N GLU A 69 -5.41 -17.89 -15.36
CA GLU A 69 -6.08 -18.82 -16.29
C GLU A 69 -5.74 -20.30 -16.03
N ASP A 70 -4.57 -20.57 -15.44
CA ASP A 70 -4.08 -21.90 -15.10
C ASP A 70 -4.49 -22.37 -13.68
N GLY A 71 -5.19 -21.52 -12.92
CA GLY A 71 -5.63 -21.82 -11.55
C GLY A 71 -4.58 -21.53 -10.47
N GLU A 72 -3.48 -20.85 -10.82
CA GLU A 72 -2.40 -20.48 -9.90
C GLU A 72 -2.63 -19.08 -9.30
N TYR A 73 -2.11 -18.87 -8.09
CA TYR A 73 -2.22 -17.61 -7.36
C TYR A 73 -0.85 -16.97 -7.19
N PHE A 74 -0.80 -15.65 -7.41
CA PHE A 74 0.40 -14.83 -7.18
C PHE A 74 -0.03 -13.47 -6.64
N THR A 75 0.71 -12.97 -5.66
CA THR A 75 0.58 -11.59 -5.17
C THR A 75 1.95 -10.98 -4.98
N SER A 76 2.09 -9.68 -5.22
CA SER A 76 3.34 -8.99 -4.95
C SER A 76 3.54 -8.86 -3.45
N ALA A 77 4.71 -9.24 -2.95
CA ALA A 77 5.04 -8.97 -1.55
C ALA A 77 5.22 -7.45 -1.34
N GLY A 78 4.86 -6.98 -0.15
CA GLY A 78 5.06 -5.57 0.21
C GLY A 78 6.54 -5.20 0.18
N ARG A 79 6.84 -3.94 -0.20
CA ARG A 79 8.22 -3.41 -0.25
C ARG A 79 8.90 -3.29 1.12
N GLY A 80 8.13 -3.43 2.20
CA GLY A 80 8.63 -3.40 3.58
C GLY A 80 8.79 -2.00 4.18
N ASN A 81 8.40 -0.93 3.49
CA ASN A 81 8.49 0.44 3.98
C ASN A 81 7.30 1.31 3.52
N ASN A 82 6.96 2.32 4.33
CA ASN A 82 5.98 3.36 4.01
C ASN A 82 6.65 4.75 4.01
N GLY A 83 7.77 4.86 3.28
CA GLY A 83 8.63 6.04 3.26
C GLY A 83 9.95 5.85 4.01
N VAL A 84 10.61 6.97 4.31
CA VAL A 84 11.90 7.02 5.03
C VAL A 84 11.92 8.18 6.03
N LEU A 85 12.52 7.95 7.19
CA LEU A 85 12.84 9.00 8.15
C LEU A 85 14.34 9.33 8.03
N LEU A 86 14.65 10.61 7.81
CA LEU A 86 16.02 11.09 7.64
C LEU A 86 16.39 12.06 8.75
N PHE A 87 17.54 11.83 9.37
CA PHE A 87 18.09 12.72 10.40
C PHE A 87 18.96 13.80 9.76
N SER A 88 18.59 15.07 9.95
CA SER A 88 19.39 16.19 9.47
C SER A 88 20.70 16.28 10.24
N LYS A 89 21.83 16.07 9.54
CA LYS A 89 23.19 16.27 10.11
C LYS A 89 23.42 17.69 10.65
N LYS A 90 22.66 18.68 10.18
CA LYS A 90 22.74 20.06 10.67
C LYS A 90 22.01 20.23 12.01
N ALA A 91 20.87 19.56 12.19
CA ALA A 91 20.07 19.65 13.40
C ALA A 91 20.53 18.66 14.49
N ILE A 92 21.11 17.54 14.07
CA ILE A 92 21.64 16.47 14.91
C ILE A 92 23.15 16.36 14.60
N PRO A 93 23.98 17.24 15.17
CA PRO A 93 25.39 17.35 14.79
C PRO A 93 26.30 16.34 15.49
N ASP A 94 25.82 15.66 16.53
CA ASP A 94 26.60 14.76 17.38
C ASP A 94 25.83 13.47 17.71
N GLU A 95 26.60 12.43 18.05
CA GLU A 95 26.08 11.08 18.38
C GLU A 95 25.19 11.10 19.62
N GLU A 96 25.49 11.93 20.63
CA GLU A 96 24.68 12.01 21.86
C GLU A 96 23.25 12.50 21.55
N THR A 97 23.12 13.48 20.66
CA THR A 97 21.82 13.98 20.20
C THR A 97 21.11 12.95 19.33
N LEU A 98 21.85 12.25 18.46
CA LEU A 98 21.29 11.16 17.65
C LEU A 98 20.73 10.04 18.53
N ASP A 99 21.47 9.59 19.55
CA ASP A 99 21.05 8.55 20.48
C ASP A 99 19.76 8.93 21.21
N LYS A 100 19.62 10.18 21.65
CA LYS A 100 18.38 10.69 22.26
C LYS A 100 17.20 10.65 21.29
N VAL A 101 17.42 11.01 20.03
CA VAL A 101 16.37 10.99 19.00
C VAL A 101 15.98 9.55 18.65
N ILE A 102 16.94 8.65 18.46
CA ILE A 102 16.68 7.23 18.21
C ILE A 102 15.92 6.61 19.40
N ASN A 103 16.28 6.98 20.64
CA ASN A 103 15.59 6.49 21.83
C ASN A 103 14.10 6.90 21.88
N ILE A 104 13.70 8.01 21.24
CA ILE A 104 12.27 8.33 21.09
C ILE A 104 11.58 7.24 20.28
N PHE A 105 12.14 6.84 19.14
CA PHE A 105 11.56 5.80 18.29
C PHE A 105 11.58 4.42 18.94
N ASP A 106 12.62 4.11 19.71
CA ASP A 106 12.68 2.89 20.52
C ASP A 106 11.52 2.85 21.53
N ARG A 107 11.29 3.95 22.25
CA ARG A 107 10.19 4.06 23.21
C ARG A 107 8.81 4.08 22.55
N LEU A 108 8.67 4.58 21.32
CA LEU A 108 7.41 4.48 20.56
C LEU A 108 7.02 3.03 20.26
N ALA A 109 7.98 2.09 20.32
CA ALA A 109 7.73 0.66 20.15
C ALA A 109 7.44 -0.07 21.48
N ASP A 110 7.39 0.61 22.63
CA ASP A 110 6.90 0.04 23.89
C ASP A 110 5.39 -0.21 23.81
N GLU A 111 4.88 -1.22 24.53
CA GLU A 111 3.45 -1.59 24.52
C GLU A 111 2.54 -0.40 24.86
N GLU A 112 2.91 0.43 25.84
CA GLU A 112 2.14 1.62 26.22
C GLU A 112 2.00 2.61 25.05
N MET A 113 3.07 2.86 24.32
CA MET A 113 3.04 3.76 23.16
C MET A 113 2.36 3.11 21.96
N CYS A 114 2.49 1.80 21.78
CA CYS A 114 1.77 1.07 20.76
C CYS A 114 0.25 1.09 21.02
N ASN A 115 -0.19 0.97 22.28
CA ASN A 115 -1.59 1.16 22.67
C ASN A 115 -2.06 2.58 22.34
N LEU A 116 -1.28 3.61 22.67
CA LEU A 116 -1.62 4.99 22.32
C LEU A 116 -1.75 5.17 20.80
N LEU A 117 -0.76 4.73 20.02
CA LEU A 117 -0.70 4.96 18.58
C LEU A 117 -1.74 4.13 17.81
N ALA A 118 -2.06 2.91 18.24
CA ALA A 118 -3.02 2.02 17.58
C ALA A 118 -4.46 2.20 18.07
N LEU A 119 -4.66 2.40 19.37
CA LEU A 119 -5.98 2.35 20.02
C LEU A 119 -6.44 3.72 20.52
N GLY A 120 -5.52 4.66 20.72
CA GLY A 120 -5.80 5.97 21.27
C GLY A 120 -5.71 6.03 22.79
N VAL A 121 -6.53 6.86 23.42
CA VAL A 121 -6.52 7.08 24.88
C VAL A 121 -7.60 6.22 25.54
N GLU A 122 -7.22 5.43 26.54
CA GLU A 122 -8.17 4.64 27.35
C GLU A 122 -9.22 5.57 28.01
N GLY A 123 -10.49 5.17 27.94
CA GLY A 123 -11.64 5.96 28.39
C GLY A 123 -12.10 7.04 27.40
N ILE A 124 -11.37 7.25 26.30
CA ILE A 124 -11.81 8.11 25.18
C ILE A 124 -12.05 7.25 23.94
N ASN A 125 -11.04 6.49 23.51
CA ASN A 125 -11.07 5.74 22.26
C ASN A 125 -11.34 4.25 22.46
N TYR A 126 -11.04 3.71 23.64
CA TYR A 126 -11.31 2.33 24.00
C TYR A 126 -11.50 2.18 25.51
N GLU A 127 -12.13 1.10 25.94
CA GLU A 127 -12.17 0.65 27.33
C GLU A 127 -11.51 -0.73 27.45
N VAL A 128 -10.97 -1.06 28.63
CA VAL A 128 -10.42 -2.39 28.89
C VAL A 128 -11.43 -3.22 29.68
N ILE A 129 -11.88 -4.33 29.10
CA ILE A 129 -12.77 -5.31 29.74
C ILE A 129 -12.06 -6.66 29.75
N ASP A 130 -11.89 -7.25 30.92
CA ASP A 130 -11.21 -8.54 31.11
C ASP A 130 -9.81 -8.63 30.45
N GLY A 131 -9.10 -7.49 30.38
CA GLY A 131 -7.77 -7.39 29.78
C GLY A 131 -7.74 -7.27 28.26
N VAL A 132 -8.90 -7.04 27.64
CA VAL A 132 -9.07 -6.81 26.20
C VAL A 132 -9.54 -5.38 25.97
N ALA A 133 -8.93 -4.69 25.01
CA ALA A 133 -9.37 -3.38 24.56
C ALA A 133 -10.60 -3.50 23.67
N HIS A 134 -11.66 -2.77 24.02
CA HIS A 134 -12.89 -2.61 23.26
C HIS A 134 -12.98 -1.18 22.76
N MET A 135 -12.94 -0.99 21.44
CA MET A 135 -12.98 0.34 20.83
C MET A 135 -14.33 1.03 21.09
N ILE A 136 -14.32 2.34 21.29
CA ILE A 136 -15.49 3.23 21.38
C ILE A 136 -15.66 3.92 20.03
N PRO A 137 -16.52 3.41 19.12
CA PRO A 137 -16.56 3.87 17.73
C PRO A 137 -16.94 5.34 17.58
N GLU A 138 -17.73 5.89 18.50
CA GLU A 138 -18.19 7.29 18.47
C GLU A 138 -17.04 8.30 18.59
N ASN A 139 -15.88 7.88 19.09
CA ASN A 139 -14.72 8.74 19.30
C ASN A 139 -13.57 8.46 18.32
N ASP A 140 -13.81 7.70 17.24
CA ASP A 140 -12.77 7.38 16.24
C ASP A 140 -12.15 8.65 15.63
N THR A 141 -12.96 9.69 15.35
CA THR A 141 -12.47 10.97 14.81
C THR A 141 -11.41 11.61 15.71
N TYR A 142 -11.55 11.50 17.04
CA TYR A 142 -10.53 12.02 17.96
C TYR A 142 -9.20 11.30 17.76
N TRP A 143 -9.21 9.97 17.69
CA TRP A 143 -7.99 9.19 17.44
C TRP A 143 -7.39 9.54 16.07
N GLN A 144 -8.21 9.58 15.02
CA GLN A 144 -7.78 9.92 13.67
C GLN A 144 -7.06 11.27 13.60
N GLU A 145 -7.68 12.32 14.14
CA GLU A 145 -7.18 13.69 14.02
C GLU A 145 -6.06 14.02 15.01
N MET A 146 -6.15 13.50 16.24
CA MET A 146 -5.24 13.89 17.32
C MET A 146 -4.05 12.93 17.49
N ILE A 147 -4.14 11.71 16.97
CA ILE A 147 -3.17 10.65 17.22
C ILE A 147 -2.67 10.01 15.93
N TYR A 148 -3.57 9.40 15.15
CA TYR A 148 -3.21 8.57 14.01
C TYR A 148 -2.49 9.34 12.91
N ASN A 149 -3.13 10.36 12.35
CA ASN A 149 -2.56 11.19 11.29
C ASN A 149 -1.30 11.97 11.72
N PRO A 150 -1.28 12.67 12.88
CA PRO A 150 -0.11 13.45 13.27
C PRO A 150 1.07 12.63 13.81
N TYR A 151 0.85 11.42 14.35
CA TYR A 151 1.89 10.67 15.05
C TYR A 151 2.01 9.21 14.60
N SER A 152 0.93 8.44 14.53
CA SER A 152 1.02 7.01 14.19
C SER A 152 1.53 6.79 12.77
N ILE A 153 0.98 7.48 11.77
CA ILE A 153 1.46 7.39 10.38
C ILE A 153 2.93 7.85 10.23
N PRO A 154 3.33 9.05 10.70
CA PRO A 154 4.67 9.55 10.42
C PRO A 154 5.78 9.04 11.34
N LEU A 155 5.48 8.59 12.57
CA LEU A 155 6.51 8.25 13.56
C LEU A 155 6.61 6.76 13.91
N ALA A 156 5.61 5.95 13.57
CA ALA A 156 5.67 4.52 13.87
C ALA A 156 6.76 3.84 13.01
N VAL A 157 7.77 3.28 13.68
CA VAL A 157 8.84 2.50 13.03
C VAL A 157 8.46 1.04 12.76
N ARG A 158 7.37 0.59 13.39
CA ARG A 158 6.68 -0.67 13.11
C ARG A 158 5.19 -0.44 13.30
N TRP A 159 4.38 -1.29 12.67
CA TRP A 159 2.94 -1.36 12.87
C TRP A 159 2.60 -1.51 14.37
N PRO A 160 2.02 -0.47 15.02
CA PRO A 160 1.85 -0.47 16.47
C PRO A 160 0.93 -1.58 16.99
N ASN A 161 -0.06 -1.99 16.19
CA ASN A 161 -0.98 -3.09 16.48
C ASN A 161 -0.30 -4.46 16.66
N LEU A 162 0.98 -4.62 16.29
CA LEU A 162 1.74 -5.84 16.54
C LEU A 162 2.21 -5.99 17.99
N ARG A 163 2.10 -4.92 18.79
CA ARG A 163 2.56 -4.89 20.18
C ARG A 163 1.58 -4.16 21.11
N THR A 164 0.31 -4.13 20.73
CA THR A 164 -0.73 -3.67 21.64
C THR A 164 -1.07 -4.75 22.66
N MET A 165 -1.80 -4.36 23.69
CA MET A 165 -2.63 -5.28 24.45
C MET A 165 -3.62 -6.02 23.54
N PRO A 166 -4.24 -7.13 24.00
CA PRO A 166 -5.30 -7.79 23.24
C PRO A 166 -6.42 -6.81 22.86
N VAL A 167 -6.92 -6.92 21.62
CA VAL A 167 -7.94 -6.01 21.06
C VAL A 167 -9.11 -6.84 20.54
N GLU A 168 -10.34 -6.37 20.77
CA GLU A 168 -11.49 -6.81 19.99
C GLU A 168 -11.50 -6.09 18.64
N TYR A 169 -11.20 -6.83 17.56
CA TYR A 169 -11.19 -6.28 16.22
C TYR A 169 -12.61 -6.16 15.66
N ASP A 170 -12.88 -5.04 15.00
CA ASP A 170 -13.99 -4.97 14.07
C ASP A 170 -13.76 -5.87 12.84
N TYR A 171 -14.79 -6.00 12.02
CA TYR A 171 -14.73 -6.83 10.83
C TYR A 171 -13.58 -6.45 9.88
N GLY A 172 -13.37 -5.16 9.64
CA GLY A 172 -12.37 -4.69 8.67
C GLY A 172 -10.94 -4.95 9.14
N ALA A 173 -10.69 -4.71 10.43
CA ALA A 173 -9.40 -4.99 11.06
C ALA A 173 -9.10 -6.49 11.08
N GLN A 174 -10.10 -7.32 11.44
CA GLN A 174 -9.99 -8.78 11.37
C GLN A 174 -9.73 -9.25 9.93
N ARG A 175 -10.50 -8.76 8.95
CA ARG A 175 -10.34 -9.13 7.54
C ARG A 175 -8.97 -8.74 6.99
N ASN A 176 -8.42 -7.61 7.42
CA ASN A 176 -7.07 -7.20 7.04
C ASN A 176 -6.01 -8.20 7.51
N LEU A 177 -6.12 -8.75 8.72
CA LEU A 177 -5.21 -9.78 9.23
C LEU A 177 -5.34 -11.08 8.42
N GLU A 178 -6.56 -11.51 8.12
CA GLU A 178 -6.82 -12.69 7.30
C GLU A 178 -6.22 -12.56 5.89
N ILE A 179 -6.34 -11.38 5.25
CA ILE A 179 -5.74 -11.12 3.93
C ILE A 179 -4.22 -11.26 3.97
N ILE A 180 -3.56 -10.82 5.04
CA ILE A 180 -2.11 -10.98 5.20
C ILE A 180 -1.75 -12.46 5.24
N GLU A 181 -2.48 -13.27 6.02
CA GLU A 181 -2.28 -14.72 6.12
C GLU A 181 -2.59 -15.44 4.80
N GLU A 182 -3.68 -15.07 4.12
CA GLU A 182 -4.05 -15.63 2.81
C GLU A 182 -2.98 -15.37 1.74
N ASN A 183 -2.33 -14.21 1.80
CA ASN A 183 -1.29 -13.80 0.86
C ASN A 183 0.06 -14.49 1.08
N GLU A 184 0.39 -14.85 2.33
CA GLU A 184 1.69 -15.40 2.71
C GLU A 184 2.22 -16.51 1.78
N PRO A 185 1.45 -17.55 1.42
CA PRO A 185 1.94 -18.62 0.54
C PRO A 185 2.13 -18.22 -0.92
N TYR A 186 1.60 -17.07 -1.35
CA TYR A 186 1.60 -16.62 -2.75
C TYR A 186 2.42 -15.34 -2.98
N ALA A 187 2.99 -14.79 -1.91
CA ALA A 187 3.72 -13.54 -1.95
C ALA A 187 5.07 -13.70 -2.66
N VAL A 188 5.26 -12.96 -3.74
CA VAL A 188 6.52 -12.92 -4.51
C VAL A 188 7.28 -11.66 -4.12
N ALA A 189 8.43 -11.84 -3.46
CA ALA A 189 9.33 -10.74 -3.13
C ALA A 189 10.03 -10.22 -4.39
N ASP A 190 10.13 -8.89 -4.50
CA ASP A 190 10.90 -8.24 -5.55
C ASP A 190 12.40 -8.34 -5.21
N PRO A 191 13.20 -9.11 -5.97
CA PRO A 191 14.62 -9.32 -5.69
C PRO A 191 15.48 -8.07 -5.93
N THR A 192 14.92 -7.05 -6.60
CA THR A 192 15.62 -5.80 -6.90
C THR A 192 15.50 -4.78 -5.76
N LEU A 193 14.67 -5.04 -4.75
CA LEU A 193 14.49 -4.14 -3.61
C LEU A 193 15.82 -3.90 -2.89
N GLY A 194 16.19 -2.61 -2.80
CA GLY A 194 17.43 -2.16 -2.16
C GLY A 194 18.66 -2.17 -3.09
N LEU A 195 18.53 -2.66 -4.32
CA LEU A 195 19.56 -2.52 -5.35
C LEU A 195 19.46 -1.14 -6.00
N ILE A 196 20.60 -0.59 -6.41
CA ILE A 196 20.70 0.71 -7.07
C ILE A 196 21.29 0.47 -8.46
N SER A 197 20.48 0.67 -9.50
CA SER A 197 20.91 0.70 -10.90
C SER A 197 21.12 2.15 -11.33
N GLU A 198 22.33 2.47 -11.78
CA GLU A 198 22.62 3.82 -12.27
C GLU A 198 21.96 4.06 -13.64
N LEU A 199 21.81 3.00 -14.46
CA LEU A 199 21.10 3.11 -15.73
C LEU A 199 19.61 3.39 -15.51
N TYR A 200 18.96 2.71 -14.55
CA TYR A 200 17.58 3.01 -14.20
C TYR A 200 17.42 4.44 -13.69
N ASN A 201 18.38 4.96 -12.91
CA ASN A 201 18.36 6.37 -12.49
C ASN A 201 18.46 7.35 -13.66
N GLU A 202 19.15 6.97 -14.74
CA GLU A 202 19.35 7.81 -15.93
C GLU A 202 18.14 7.80 -16.88
N ILE A 203 17.60 6.61 -17.19
CA ILE A 203 16.58 6.43 -18.25
C ILE A 203 15.28 5.73 -17.80
N GLY A 204 15.23 5.19 -16.58
CA GLY A 204 14.12 4.35 -16.11
C GLY A 204 12.78 5.08 -16.03
N GLY A 205 12.77 6.34 -15.60
CA GLY A 205 11.52 7.12 -15.50
C GLY A 205 10.84 7.39 -16.86
N ASP A 206 11.63 7.64 -17.91
CA ASP A 206 11.11 7.83 -19.27
C ASP A 206 10.54 6.51 -19.81
N LEU A 207 11.22 5.40 -19.52
CA LEU A 207 10.79 4.06 -19.90
C LEU A 207 9.51 3.61 -19.17
N ASP A 208 9.39 3.91 -17.88
CA ASP A 208 8.18 3.64 -17.10
C ASP A 208 6.99 4.41 -17.67
N THR A 209 7.19 5.68 -18.03
CA THR A 209 6.16 6.52 -18.67
C THR A 209 5.71 5.95 -20.01
N LEU A 210 6.65 5.50 -20.85
CA LEU A 210 6.36 4.87 -22.14
C LEU A 210 5.41 3.67 -21.98
N LEU A 211 5.64 2.81 -20.98
CA LEU A 211 4.82 1.64 -20.73
C LEU A 211 3.48 1.98 -20.07
N SER A 212 3.45 2.93 -19.12
CA SER A 212 2.21 3.35 -18.45
C SER A 212 1.23 4.01 -19.42
N ASP A 213 1.74 4.85 -20.33
CA ASP A 213 0.94 5.52 -21.36
C ASP A 213 0.39 4.50 -22.34
N ALA A 214 1.22 3.58 -22.82
CA ALA A 214 0.80 2.50 -23.72
C ALA A 214 -0.30 1.63 -23.07
N ALA A 215 -0.14 1.27 -21.79
CA ALA A 215 -1.14 0.48 -21.06
C ALA A 215 -2.47 1.23 -20.95
N THR A 216 -2.43 2.53 -20.64
CA THR A 216 -3.62 3.38 -20.53
C THR A 216 -4.35 3.48 -21.86
N LEU A 217 -3.64 3.80 -22.95
CA LEU A 217 -4.19 3.89 -24.29
C LEU A 217 -4.78 2.55 -24.76
N TYR A 218 -4.11 1.44 -24.43
CA TYR A 218 -4.59 0.11 -24.79
C TYR A 218 -5.89 -0.25 -24.06
N ILE A 219 -5.99 0.06 -22.76
CA ILE A 219 -7.20 -0.15 -21.95
C ILE A 219 -8.36 0.68 -22.51
N MET A 220 -8.11 1.94 -22.88
CA MET A 220 -9.09 2.84 -23.46
C MET A 220 -9.53 2.43 -24.89
N GLY A 221 -8.80 1.53 -25.53
CA GLY A 221 -9.05 1.09 -26.90
C GLY A 221 -8.51 2.04 -27.97
N GLU A 222 -7.71 3.04 -27.58
CA GLU A 222 -7.09 4.02 -28.49
C GLU A 222 -5.95 3.41 -29.32
N ILE A 223 -5.31 2.36 -28.79
CA ILE A 223 -4.35 1.53 -29.52
C ILE A 223 -4.77 0.06 -29.47
N ASP A 224 -4.35 -0.72 -30.46
CA ASP A 224 -4.55 -2.17 -30.49
C ASP A 224 -3.37 -2.91 -29.82
N MET A 225 -3.44 -4.25 -29.85
CA MET A 225 -2.40 -5.08 -29.25
C MET A 225 -1.07 -4.97 -30.02
N GLU A 226 -1.11 -4.78 -31.33
CA GLU A 226 0.09 -4.68 -32.17
C GLU A 226 0.88 -3.41 -31.82
N GLU A 227 0.20 -2.28 -31.68
CA GLU A 227 0.83 -1.04 -31.25
C GLU A 227 1.29 -1.11 -29.79
N TYR A 228 0.56 -1.78 -28.89
CA TYR A 228 1.03 -2.01 -27.52
C TYR A 228 2.33 -2.85 -27.49
N GLU A 229 2.42 -3.92 -28.29
CA GLU A 229 3.63 -4.73 -28.45
C GLU A 229 4.78 -3.94 -29.07
N ASN A 230 4.50 -3.01 -29.98
CA ASN A 230 5.49 -2.07 -30.52
C ASN A 230 6.07 -1.17 -29.43
N ARG A 231 5.24 -0.63 -28.52
CA ARG A 231 5.71 0.16 -27.37
C ARG A 231 6.59 -0.66 -26.42
N MET A 232 6.24 -1.93 -26.20
CA MET A 232 7.09 -2.87 -25.47
C MET A 232 8.44 -3.06 -26.17
N GLN A 233 8.46 -3.22 -27.50
CA GLN A 233 9.72 -3.35 -28.23
C GLN A 233 10.56 -2.06 -28.16
N GLN A 234 9.94 -0.89 -28.27
CA GLN A 234 10.61 0.40 -28.09
C GLN A 234 11.24 0.52 -26.69
N TRP A 235 10.54 0.06 -25.65
CA TRP A 235 11.07 0.03 -24.29
C TRP A 235 12.35 -0.84 -24.21
N ARG A 236 12.35 -2.01 -24.86
CA ARG A 236 13.52 -2.90 -24.90
C ARG A 236 14.69 -2.23 -25.63
N ASP A 237 14.43 -1.68 -26.81
CA ASP A 237 15.43 -1.04 -27.68
C ASP A 237 16.04 0.22 -27.05
N GLN A 238 15.31 0.89 -26.16
CA GLN A 238 15.76 2.11 -25.46
C GLN A 238 16.53 1.82 -24.16
N GLY A 239 16.80 0.55 -23.83
CA GLY A 239 17.63 0.17 -22.68
C GLY A 239 16.88 -0.56 -21.56
N GLY A 240 15.61 -0.91 -21.76
CA GLY A 240 14.87 -1.71 -20.77
C GLY A 240 15.48 -3.10 -20.53
N ASP A 241 15.97 -3.76 -21.59
CA ASP A 241 16.69 -5.04 -21.46
C ASP A 241 18.05 -4.85 -20.76
N ASP A 242 18.72 -3.73 -20.97
CA ASP A 242 20.01 -3.41 -20.33
C ASP A 242 19.82 -3.16 -18.83
N ILE A 243 18.76 -2.46 -18.42
CA ILE A 243 18.40 -2.29 -17.00
C ILE A 243 18.12 -3.64 -16.35
N ALA A 244 17.38 -4.52 -17.02
CA ALA A 244 17.10 -5.85 -16.50
C ALA A 244 18.39 -6.67 -16.30
N ALA A 245 19.34 -6.55 -17.22
CA ALA A 245 20.65 -7.19 -17.11
C ALA A 245 21.47 -6.62 -15.93
N GLU A 246 21.50 -5.29 -15.75
CA GLU A 246 22.19 -4.65 -14.63
C GLU A 246 21.61 -5.10 -13.29
N TYR A 247 20.28 -5.16 -13.15
CA TYR A 247 19.66 -5.67 -11.92
C TYR A 247 19.99 -7.15 -11.66
N ALA A 248 20.09 -7.98 -12.71
CA ALA A 248 20.50 -9.37 -12.54
C ALA A 248 21.94 -9.47 -12.01
N GLU A 249 22.87 -8.68 -12.55
CA GLU A 249 24.26 -8.61 -12.07
C GLU A 249 24.35 -8.09 -10.62
N LEU A 250 23.61 -7.03 -10.30
CA LEU A 250 23.54 -6.47 -8.95
C LEU A 250 22.97 -7.49 -7.95
N TYR A 251 21.95 -8.23 -8.35
CA TYR A 251 21.35 -9.26 -7.51
C TYR A 251 22.32 -10.41 -7.25
N GLU A 252 23.00 -10.92 -8.28
CA GLU A 252 24.02 -11.97 -8.14
C GLU A 252 25.18 -11.53 -7.22
N ALA A 253 25.64 -10.29 -7.35
CA ALA A 253 26.68 -9.73 -6.49
C ALA A 253 26.23 -9.62 -5.03
N ALA A 254 24.99 -9.19 -4.79
CA ALA A 254 24.43 -9.07 -3.45
C ALA A 254 24.29 -10.42 -2.71
N GLN A 255 24.07 -11.52 -3.43
CA GLN A 255 24.00 -12.87 -2.85
C GLN A 255 25.36 -13.44 -2.41
N GLN A 256 26.46 -12.85 -2.87
CA GLN A 256 27.83 -13.32 -2.58
C GLN A 256 28.52 -12.54 -1.44
N ALA A 257 27.92 -11.44 -0.99
CA ALA A 257 28.43 -10.55 0.05
C ALA A 257 28.01 -11.00 1.46
#